data_AF-A0A174SIL6-F1
#
_entry.id   AF-A0A174SIL6-F1
#
_cell.length_a   1.000
_cell.length_b   1.000
_cell.length_c   1.000
_cell.angle_alpha   90.00
_cell.angle_beta   90.00
_cell.angle_gamma   90.00
#
_symmetry.space_group_name_H-M   'P 1'
#
loop_
_entity.id
_entity.type
_entity.pdbx_description
1 polymer ?
#
loop_
_entity_poly.entity_id
_entity_poly.type
_entity_poly.pdbx_seq_one_letter_code
_entity_poly.pdbx_strand_id
1 'polypeptide(L)'
;MSIKEKNILDIYIFLNIFFIFTNYIYNIQVPFIILLTLLLLLTTIKPKFKININFNEILFLNLGIVFFISAILSSDMDDAMKYSIGFFCLIINMIIFSRKNEINYQKIEKYILFFSSIHVFATIIYQIYPDIIRKLLPLFLRGSDLTRNIFEFNNNKINCGITPIQSLNAFYISCFIMIIFVNLIKNKNKKVLNICFLIIGYIALFLASKRGVLLANIVSSFYTFSYDKYKNKKLSILTILKSSLIIIIISFIGYVFISKYIPSALNIFNRFNQSDMTTGRSNIYKIVLSKFFDTNIILGAGLFSSRSILKVNIGVISDVHNIYIQLLVEMGIYGLISFLITIIIIYSKFIKVKINKYNNKLLDYALYFITLFILYGLTGNDLFDLTMSSIYFFMIAIVFSIIRKEKI
;
A
#
# COMPACT_ATOMS: atom_id res chain seq x y z
N MET A 1 -11.38 -27.07 -11.02
CA MET A 1 -10.01 -27.18 -10.46
C MET A 1 -9.89 -28.50 -9.71
N SER A 2 -8.71 -29.13 -9.53
CA SER A 2 -8.65 -30.33 -8.66
C SER A 2 -8.87 -29.92 -7.18
N ILE A 3 -9.43 -30.79 -6.34
CA ILE A 3 -9.61 -30.51 -4.89
C ILE A 3 -8.28 -30.09 -4.24
N LYS A 4 -7.19 -30.76 -4.64
CA LYS A 4 -5.82 -30.46 -4.19
C LYS A 4 -5.38 -29.04 -4.58
N GLU A 5 -5.60 -28.62 -5.83
CA GLU A 5 -5.31 -27.25 -6.27
C GLU A 5 -6.10 -26.20 -5.49
N LYS A 6 -7.38 -26.47 -5.18
CA LYS A 6 -8.23 -25.55 -4.40
C LYS A 6 -7.71 -25.36 -2.98
N ASN A 7 -7.31 -26.44 -2.33
CA ASN A 7 -6.71 -26.38 -1.01
C ASN A 7 -5.39 -25.59 -1.02
N ILE A 8 -4.53 -25.81 -2.02
CA ILE A 8 -3.27 -25.05 -2.15
C ILE A 8 -3.54 -23.56 -2.37
N LEU A 9 -4.53 -23.20 -3.20
CA LEU A 9 -4.88 -21.80 -3.44
C LEU A 9 -5.41 -21.11 -2.17
N ASP A 10 -6.24 -21.80 -1.38
CA ASP A 10 -6.74 -21.28 -0.11
C ASP A 10 -5.62 -21.08 0.92
N ILE A 11 -4.67 -22.03 0.98
CA ILE A 11 -3.45 -21.92 1.82
C ILE A 11 -2.61 -20.72 1.35
N TYR A 12 -2.40 -20.57 0.05
CA TYR A 12 -1.67 -19.43 -0.52
C TYR A 12 -2.33 -18.10 -0.13
N ILE A 13 -3.65 -17.98 -0.28
CA ILE A 13 -4.39 -16.75 0.08
C ILE A 13 -4.19 -16.41 1.55
N PHE A 14 -4.33 -17.39 2.44
CA PHE A 14 -4.13 -17.18 3.87
C PHE A 14 -2.68 -16.76 4.16
N LEU A 15 -1.69 -17.51 3.67
CA LEU A 15 -0.28 -17.24 3.92
C LEU A 15 0.17 -15.88 3.37
N ASN A 16 -0.28 -15.52 2.16
CA ASN A 16 0.03 -14.24 1.55
C ASN A 16 -0.51 -13.08 2.40
N ILE A 17 -1.78 -13.14 2.82
CA ILE A 17 -2.39 -12.08 3.64
C ILE A 17 -1.79 -12.07 5.04
N PHE A 18 -1.62 -13.22 5.69
CA PHE A 18 -0.96 -13.32 6.99
C PHE A 18 0.39 -12.60 6.95
N PHE A 19 1.23 -12.99 5.99
CA PHE A 19 2.55 -12.41 5.83
C PHE A 19 2.51 -10.91 5.55
N ILE A 20 1.66 -10.42 4.66
CA ILE A 20 1.50 -8.98 4.41
C ILE A 20 1.30 -8.21 5.71
N PHE A 21 0.57 -8.74 6.68
CA PHE A 21 0.26 -8.07 7.94
C PHE A 21 1.19 -8.43 9.12
N THR A 22 2.13 -9.36 8.96
CA THR A 22 3.02 -9.84 10.04
C THR A 22 4.49 -9.97 9.65
N ASN A 23 4.86 -9.67 8.41
CA ASN A 23 6.23 -9.86 7.90
C ASN A 23 7.29 -9.08 8.69
N TYR A 24 6.93 -7.90 9.20
CA TYR A 24 7.81 -7.09 10.05
C TYR A 24 8.24 -7.78 11.36
N ILE A 25 7.61 -8.90 11.74
CA ILE A 25 7.99 -9.69 12.92
C ILE A 25 9.26 -10.52 12.65
N TYR A 26 9.44 -10.99 11.42
CA TYR A 26 10.40 -12.04 11.10
C TYR A 26 11.56 -11.58 10.21
N ASN A 27 11.45 -10.42 9.55
CA ASN A 27 12.47 -9.90 8.62
C ASN A 27 12.89 -10.88 7.50
N ILE A 28 12.02 -11.84 7.16
CA ILE A 28 12.23 -12.88 6.12
C ILE A 28 11.50 -12.54 4.82
N GLN A 29 11.46 -11.24 4.46
CA GLN A 29 10.52 -10.75 3.47
C GLN A 29 10.67 -11.47 2.11
N VAL A 30 11.89 -11.48 1.57
CA VAL A 30 12.20 -12.05 0.26
C VAL A 30 12.09 -13.57 0.24
N PRO A 31 12.68 -14.34 1.19
CA PRO A 31 12.50 -15.78 1.25
C PRO A 31 11.04 -16.23 1.28
N PHE A 32 10.18 -15.50 2.00
CA PHE A 32 8.77 -15.84 2.06
C PHE A 32 8.03 -15.55 0.75
N ILE A 33 8.34 -14.43 0.08
CA ILE A 33 7.79 -14.15 -1.25
C ILE A 33 8.18 -15.24 -2.25
N ILE A 34 9.43 -15.73 -2.20
CA ILE A 34 9.89 -16.86 -3.01
C ILE A 34 9.09 -18.12 -2.69
N LEU A 35 8.90 -18.46 -1.41
CA LEU A 35 8.09 -19.60 -0.98
C LEU A 35 6.66 -19.50 -1.53
N LEU A 36 6.03 -18.33 -1.46
CA LEU A 36 4.71 -18.08 -2.04
C LEU A 36 4.68 -18.29 -3.55
N THR A 37 5.75 -17.89 -4.25
CA THR A 37 5.89 -18.15 -5.69
C THR A 37 6.02 -19.63 -6.00
N LEU A 38 6.83 -20.37 -5.25
CA LEU A 38 6.95 -21.82 -5.39
C LEU A 38 5.60 -22.52 -5.13
N LEU A 39 4.86 -22.12 -4.09
CA LEU A 39 3.52 -22.64 -3.80
C LEU A 39 2.54 -22.40 -4.95
N LEU A 40 2.55 -21.22 -5.58
CA LEU A 40 1.72 -20.95 -6.75
C LEU A 40 2.16 -21.75 -7.97
N LEU A 41 3.47 -21.90 -8.20
CA LEU A 41 3.99 -22.69 -9.32
C LEU A 41 3.54 -24.15 -9.23
N LEU A 42 3.49 -24.74 -8.03
CA LEU A 42 2.95 -26.10 -7.81
C LEU A 42 1.51 -26.26 -8.34
N THR A 43 0.70 -25.18 -8.33
CA THR A 43 -0.67 -25.20 -8.87
C THR A 43 -0.74 -25.07 -10.40
N THR A 44 0.40 -24.93 -11.08
CA THR A 44 0.51 -24.78 -12.55
C THR A 44 1.18 -25.97 -13.24
N ILE A 45 1.74 -26.92 -12.48
CA ILE A 45 2.36 -28.15 -13.00
C ILE A 45 1.27 -29.08 -13.53
N LYS A 46 0.77 -28.79 -14.74
CA LYS A 46 -0.03 -29.70 -15.56
C LYS A 46 0.65 -29.83 -16.92
N PRO A 47 0.68 -31.03 -17.52
CA PRO A 47 1.38 -31.30 -18.78
C PRO A 47 0.86 -30.49 -20.00
N LYS A 48 -0.17 -29.65 -19.85
CA LYS A 48 -0.76 -28.80 -20.90
C LYS A 48 -0.88 -27.32 -20.51
N PHE A 49 -0.19 -26.84 -19.46
CA PHE A 49 -0.27 -25.44 -19.06
C PHE A 49 0.57 -24.54 -19.99
N LYS A 50 -0.07 -23.98 -21.05
CA LYS A 50 0.55 -22.95 -21.89
C LYS A 50 0.35 -21.57 -21.27
N ILE A 51 1.44 -20.89 -20.93
CA ILE A 51 1.41 -19.50 -20.47
C ILE A 51 1.46 -18.60 -21.71
N ASN A 52 0.30 -18.12 -22.15
CA ASN A 52 0.26 -17.00 -23.08
C ASN A 52 0.39 -15.70 -22.26
N ILE A 53 1.43 -14.92 -22.54
CA ILE A 53 1.72 -13.65 -21.88
C ILE A 53 1.05 -12.55 -22.72
N ASN A 54 0.18 -11.76 -22.09
CA ASN A 54 -0.46 -10.63 -22.78
C ASN A 54 0.35 -9.34 -22.63
N PHE A 55 0.01 -8.31 -23.41
CA PHE A 55 0.70 -7.02 -23.39
C PHE A 55 0.79 -6.38 -21.99
N ASN A 56 -0.28 -6.47 -21.18
CA ASN A 56 -0.29 -5.94 -19.82
C ASN A 56 0.74 -6.64 -18.92
N GLU A 57 0.96 -7.92 -19.11
CA GLU A 57 1.94 -8.70 -18.35
C GLU A 57 3.36 -8.39 -18.83
N ILE A 58 3.55 -8.13 -20.13
CA ILE A 58 4.82 -7.65 -20.67
C ILE A 58 5.22 -6.32 -20.01
N LEU A 59 4.27 -5.40 -19.78
CA LEU A 59 4.56 -4.13 -19.09
C LEU A 59 5.07 -4.35 -17.66
N PHE A 60 4.45 -5.25 -16.90
CA PHE A 60 4.94 -5.59 -15.55
C PHE A 60 6.27 -6.33 -15.57
N LEU A 61 6.48 -7.26 -16.50
CA LEU A 61 7.77 -7.93 -16.68
C LEU A 61 8.87 -6.92 -17.04
N ASN A 62 8.55 -5.93 -17.87
CA ASN A 62 9.44 -4.83 -18.20
C ASN A 62 9.83 -4.03 -16.95
N LEU A 63 8.88 -3.73 -16.06
CA LEU A 63 9.21 -3.14 -14.76
C LEU A 63 10.14 -4.02 -13.93
N GLY A 64 9.88 -5.33 -13.88
CA GLY A 64 10.78 -6.27 -13.21
C GLY A 64 12.21 -6.22 -13.77
N ILE A 65 12.35 -6.16 -15.10
CA ILE A 65 13.64 -6.03 -15.78
C ILE A 65 14.32 -4.70 -15.44
N VAL A 66 13.59 -3.59 -15.42
CA VAL A 66 14.12 -2.28 -15.00
C VAL A 66 14.69 -2.35 -13.57
N PHE A 67 13.95 -2.92 -12.63
CA PHE A 67 14.43 -3.09 -11.24
C PHE A 67 15.68 -3.97 -11.19
N PHE A 68 15.74 -5.03 -11.99
CA PHE A 68 16.91 -5.92 -12.04
C PHE A 68 18.15 -5.23 -12.62
N ILE A 69 18.01 -4.50 -13.74
CA ILE A 69 19.09 -3.70 -14.34
C ILE A 69 19.56 -2.64 -13.35
N SER A 70 18.63 -1.92 -12.71
CA SER A 70 18.95 -0.90 -11.71
C SER A 70 19.65 -1.49 -10.49
N ALA A 71 19.36 -2.74 -10.09
CA ALA A 71 20.08 -3.41 -9.01
C ALA A 71 21.53 -3.75 -9.38
N ILE A 72 21.81 -4.11 -10.63
CA ILE A 72 23.18 -4.34 -11.12
C ILE A 72 24.00 -3.04 -11.07
N LEU A 73 23.35 -1.90 -11.33
CA LEU A 73 23.98 -0.57 -11.31
C LEU A 73 24.11 0.02 -9.90
N SER A 74 23.57 -0.64 -8.88
CA SER A 74 23.49 -0.08 -7.53
C SER A 74 24.85 -0.07 -6.80
N SER A 75 25.09 0.99 -6.04
CA SER A 75 26.17 1.04 -5.04
C SER A 75 25.95 0.09 -3.85
N ASP A 76 24.73 -0.41 -3.66
CA ASP A 76 24.32 -1.37 -2.63
C ASP A 76 23.71 -2.61 -3.30
N MET A 77 24.56 -3.30 -4.06
CA MET A 77 24.14 -4.38 -4.95
C MET A 77 23.44 -5.52 -4.20
N ASP A 78 23.86 -5.86 -2.98
CA ASP A 78 23.29 -6.98 -2.23
C ASP A 78 21.83 -6.74 -1.86
N ASP A 79 21.52 -5.58 -1.27
CA ASP A 79 20.14 -5.26 -0.88
C ASP A 79 19.28 -4.93 -2.11
N ALA A 80 19.86 -4.25 -3.11
CA ALA A 80 19.18 -4.00 -4.37
C ALA A 80 18.80 -5.30 -5.10
N MET A 81 19.70 -6.29 -5.14
CA MET A 81 19.43 -7.56 -5.82
C MET A 81 18.39 -8.39 -5.06
N LYS A 82 18.47 -8.45 -3.73
CA LYS A 82 17.42 -9.08 -2.89
C LYS A 82 16.06 -8.45 -3.16
N TYR A 83 16.00 -7.11 -3.20
CA TYR A 83 14.78 -6.38 -3.48
C TYR A 83 14.22 -6.72 -4.86
N SER A 84 15.05 -6.64 -5.91
CA SER A 84 14.65 -6.90 -7.28
C SER A 84 14.17 -8.34 -7.50
N ILE A 85 14.79 -9.33 -6.85
CA ILE A 85 14.30 -10.72 -6.83
C ILE A 85 12.91 -10.79 -6.20
N GLY A 86 12.73 -10.19 -5.01
CA GLY A 86 11.43 -10.14 -4.34
C GLY A 86 10.35 -9.48 -5.20
N PHE A 87 10.68 -8.34 -5.82
CA PHE A 87 9.78 -7.60 -6.71
C PHE A 87 9.40 -8.43 -7.95
N PHE A 88 10.36 -9.12 -8.57
CA PHE A 88 10.10 -10.00 -9.71
C PHE A 88 9.20 -11.19 -9.32
N CYS A 89 9.43 -11.78 -8.14
CA CYS A 89 8.55 -12.81 -7.61
C CYS A 89 7.12 -12.29 -7.35
N LEU A 90 6.93 -11.04 -6.93
CA LEU A 90 5.59 -10.42 -6.81
C LEU A 90 4.89 -10.32 -8.18
N ILE A 91 5.62 -9.95 -9.24
CA ILE A 91 5.09 -9.92 -10.61
C ILE A 91 4.68 -11.33 -11.06
N ILE A 92 5.52 -12.35 -10.83
CA ILE A 92 5.20 -13.75 -11.14
C ILE A 92 3.94 -14.20 -10.38
N ASN A 93 3.87 -13.88 -9.07
CA ASN A 93 2.71 -14.20 -8.24
C ASN A 93 1.44 -13.57 -8.80
N MET A 94 1.49 -12.29 -9.17
CA MET A 94 0.37 -11.59 -9.79
C MET A 94 -0.09 -12.28 -11.10
N ILE A 95 0.86 -12.62 -11.98
CA ILE A 95 0.61 -13.28 -13.27
C ILE A 95 -0.07 -14.65 -13.03
N ILE A 96 0.49 -15.50 -12.17
CA ILE A 96 -0.05 -16.85 -11.93
C ILE A 96 -1.41 -16.77 -11.21
N PHE A 97 -1.53 -15.94 -10.18
CA PHE A 97 -2.76 -15.81 -9.39
C PHE A 97 -3.91 -15.29 -10.26
N SER A 98 -3.66 -14.33 -11.16
CA SER A 98 -4.68 -13.79 -12.05
C SER A 98 -5.32 -14.84 -12.99
N ARG A 99 -4.65 -15.97 -13.22
CA ARG A 99 -5.17 -17.06 -14.08
C ARG A 99 -6.04 -18.07 -13.33
N LYS A 100 -6.23 -17.91 -12.02
CA LYS A 100 -7.03 -18.86 -11.22
C LYS A 100 -8.51 -18.54 -11.35
N ASN A 101 -9.30 -19.57 -11.70
CA ASN A 101 -10.74 -19.44 -11.96
C ASN A 101 -11.58 -19.47 -10.68
N GLU A 102 -11.18 -20.24 -9.66
CA GLU A 102 -11.97 -20.48 -8.44
C GLU A 102 -11.38 -19.76 -7.20
N ILE A 103 -11.14 -18.45 -7.31
CA ILE A 103 -10.67 -17.65 -6.17
C ILE A 103 -11.85 -17.36 -5.23
N ASN A 104 -11.71 -17.72 -3.94
CA ASN A 104 -12.68 -17.36 -2.92
C ASN A 104 -12.43 -15.95 -2.38
N TYR A 105 -13.06 -14.97 -3.02
CA TYR A 105 -12.88 -13.57 -2.67
C TYR A 105 -13.47 -13.16 -1.31
N GLN A 106 -14.47 -13.90 -0.80
CA GLN A 106 -15.02 -13.64 0.54
C GLN A 106 -13.99 -13.98 1.63
N LYS A 107 -13.18 -15.03 1.43
CA LYS A 107 -12.05 -15.34 2.33
C LYS A 107 -11.01 -14.22 2.32
N ILE A 108 -10.66 -13.70 1.13
CA ILE A 108 -9.72 -12.58 1.00
C ILE A 108 -10.19 -11.38 1.82
N GLU A 109 -11.45 -10.96 1.65
CA GLU A 109 -12.03 -9.87 2.44
C GLU A 109 -11.98 -10.16 3.94
N LYS A 110 -12.39 -11.36 4.37
CA LYS A 110 -12.39 -11.74 5.79
C LYS A 110 -10.99 -11.68 6.40
N TYR A 111 -9.98 -12.20 5.70
CA TYR A 111 -8.60 -12.23 6.19
C TYR A 111 -7.99 -10.82 6.24
N ILE A 112 -8.12 -10.02 5.18
CA ILE A 112 -7.63 -8.64 5.20
C ILE A 112 -8.31 -7.86 6.33
N LEU A 113 -9.64 -8.00 6.50
CA LEU A 113 -10.38 -7.32 7.57
C LEU A 113 -9.89 -7.75 8.96
N PHE A 114 -9.73 -9.06 9.19
CA PHE A 114 -9.25 -9.60 10.45
C PHE A 114 -7.87 -9.05 10.80
N PHE A 115 -6.88 -9.23 9.92
CA PHE A 115 -5.51 -8.79 10.21
C PHE A 115 -5.38 -7.27 10.31
N SER A 116 -6.04 -6.50 9.43
CA SER A 116 -6.04 -5.04 9.51
C SER A 116 -6.72 -4.51 10.78
N SER A 117 -7.76 -5.18 11.28
CA SER A 117 -8.44 -4.77 12.52
C SER A 117 -7.53 -4.87 13.74
N ILE A 118 -6.62 -5.85 13.79
CA ILE A 118 -5.63 -5.98 14.87
C ILE A 118 -4.80 -4.70 14.96
N HIS A 119 -4.34 -4.16 13.83
CA HIS A 119 -3.56 -2.93 13.77
C HIS A 119 -4.36 -1.69 14.18
N VAL A 120 -5.63 -1.60 13.78
CA VAL A 120 -6.55 -0.52 14.19
C VAL A 120 -6.70 -0.50 15.71
N PHE A 121 -7.05 -1.64 16.31
CA PHE A 121 -7.26 -1.72 17.76
C PHE A 121 -5.96 -1.54 18.52
N ALA A 122 -4.86 -2.15 18.07
CA ALA A 122 -3.54 -1.97 18.69
C ALA A 122 -3.13 -0.49 18.73
N THR A 123 -3.39 0.27 17.65
CA THR A 123 -3.09 1.72 17.60
C THR A 123 -3.89 2.50 18.63
N ILE A 124 -5.20 2.23 18.73
CA ILE A 124 -6.08 2.91 19.70
C ILE A 124 -5.68 2.54 21.14
N ILE A 125 -5.45 1.26 21.41
CA ILE A 125 -5.03 0.80 22.75
C ILE A 125 -3.66 1.39 23.11
N TYR A 126 -2.71 1.50 22.18
CA TYR A 126 -1.41 2.11 22.47
C TYR A 126 -1.58 3.58 22.90
N GLN A 127 -2.52 4.30 22.28
CA GLN A 127 -2.77 5.68 22.63
C GLN A 127 -3.39 5.85 24.04
N ILE A 128 -4.26 4.93 24.46
CA ILE A 128 -5.02 5.04 25.71
C ILE A 128 -4.28 4.35 26.87
N TYR A 129 -3.71 3.17 26.62
CA TYR A 129 -3.05 2.31 27.60
C TYR A 129 -1.66 1.87 27.08
N PRO A 130 -0.68 2.79 27.02
CA PRO A 130 0.60 2.50 26.39
C PRO A 130 1.37 1.38 27.05
N ASP A 131 1.23 1.18 28.36
CA ASP A 131 1.93 0.13 29.09
C ASP A 131 1.46 -1.28 28.71
N ILE A 132 0.19 -1.44 28.30
CA ILE A 132 -0.32 -2.72 27.79
C ILE A 132 0.38 -3.06 26.48
N ILE A 133 0.39 -2.13 25.52
CA ILE A 133 1.02 -2.37 24.22
C ILE A 133 2.52 -2.55 24.38
N ARG A 134 3.20 -1.75 25.19
CA ARG A 134 4.65 -1.89 25.44
C ARG A 134 5.04 -3.27 25.97
N LYS A 135 4.23 -3.88 26.84
CA LYS A 135 4.45 -5.26 27.30
C LYS A 135 4.28 -6.29 26.18
N LEU A 136 3.42 -6.02 25.21
CA LEU A 136 3.17 -6.89 24.07
C LEU A 136 4.15 -6.67 22.90
N LEU A 137 4.74 -5.47 22.76
CA LEU A 137 5.64 -5.15 21.65
C LEU A 137 6.78 -6.17 21.45
N PRO A 138 7.43 -6.73 22.49
CA PRO A 138 8.48 -7.75 22.30
C PRO A 138 8.01 -9.04 21.61
N LEU A 139 6.70 -9.31 21.57
CA LEU A 139 6.13 -10.44 20.80
C LEU A 139 6.14 -10.17 19.29
N PHE A 140 6.13 -8.90 18.89
CA PHE A 140 5.98 -8.46 17.50
C PHE A 140 7.25 -7.82 16.94
N LEU A 141 8.04 -7.15 17.78
CA LEU A 141 9.19 -6.33 17.39
C LEU A 141 10.43 -6.76 18.17
N ARG A 142 11.59 -6.70 17.52
CA ARG A 142 12.88 -7.05 18.12
C ARG A 142 13.94 -6.01 17.76
N GLY A 143 15.00 -5.93 18.57
CA GLY A 143 16.17 -5.10 18.29
C GLY A 143 15.83 -3.63 18.02
N SER A 144 16.36 -3.09 16.92
CA SER A 144 16.19 -1.69 16.52
C SER A 144 14.73 -1.31 16.25
N ASP A 145 13.89 -2.22 15.77
CA ASP A 145 12.48 -1.94 15.46
C ASP A 145 11.65 -1.68 16.74
N LEU A 146 11.92 -2.45 17.80
CA LEU A 146 11.31 -2.25 19.10
C LEU A 146 11.72 -0.90 19.69
N THR A 147 13.02 -0.62 19.71
CA THR A 147 13.57 0.65 20.21
C THR A 147 13.02 1.84 19.43
N ARG A 148 12.94 1.73 18.11
CA ARG A 148 12.39 2.76 17.23
C ARG A 148 10.93 3.03 17.53
N ASN A 149 10.09 2.00 17.62
CA ASN A 149 8.67 2.17 17.93
C ASN A 149 8.47 2.91 19.27
N ILE A 150 9.18 2.49 20.33
CA ILE A 150 9.08 3.10 21.66
C ILE A 150 9.58 4.56 21.62
N PHE A 151 10.70 4.81 20.93
CA PHE A 151 11.26 6.15 20.78
C PHE A 151 10.30 7.10 20.07
N GLU A 152 9.70 6.67 18.96
CA GLU A 152 8.73 7.45 18.18
C GLU A 152 7.50 7.82 19.03
N PHE A 153 7.00 6.87 19.82
CA PHE A 153 5.86 7.12 20.71
C PHE A 153 6.22 8.09 21.84
N ASN A 154 7.37 7.91 22.49
CA ASN A 154 7.74 8.69 23.67
C ASN A 154 8.18 10.11 23.32
N ASN A 155 9.06 10.24 22.33
CA ASN A 155 9.75 11.49 22.01
C ASN A 155 9.02 12.28 20.91
N ASN A 156 8.60 11.60 19.84
CA ASN A 156 7.97 12.26 18.69
C ASN A 156 6.44 12.29 18.79
N LYS A 157 5.86 11.58 19.77
CA LYS A 157 4.42 11.34 19.95
C LYS A 157 3.77 10.75 18.69
N ILE A 158 4.51 9.92 17.97
CA ILE A 158 4.05 9.20 16.79
C ILE A 158 3.60 7.80 17.22
N ASN A 159 2.38 7.42 16.87
CA ASN A 159 1.85 6.10 17.19
C ASN A 159 2.07 5.10 16.04
N CYS A 160 3.08 4.25 16.19
CA CYS A 160 3.38 3.18 15.23
C CYS A 160 2.53 1.90 15.44
N GLY A 161 1.62 1.89 16.42
CA GLY A 161 0.88 0.68 16.81
C GLY A 161 1.85 -0.42 17.23
N ILE A 162 1.62 -1.64 16.75
CA ILE A 162 2.50 -2.80 16.95
C ILE A 162 3.52 -3.00 15.81
N THR A 163 3.65 -2.02 14.91
CA THR A 163 4.59 -2.11 13.77
C THR A 163 5.86 -1.30 14.04
N PRO A 164 6.98 -1.53 13.31
CA PRO A 164 8.21 -0.75 13.50
C PRO A 164 8.06 0.74 13.20
N ILE A 165 7.18 1.09 12.25
CA ILE A 165 7.08 2.44 11.67
C ILE A 165 5.64 2.86 11.41
N GLN A 166 5.35 4.15 11.61
CA GLN A 166 4.03 4.75 11.38
C GLN A 166 3.48 4.54 9.96
N SER A 167 4.34 4.52 8.93
CA SER A 167 3.92 4.34 7.53
C SER A 167 3.26 2.97 7.31
N LEU A 168 3.84 1.92 7.91
CA LEU A 168 3.36 0.55 7.79
C LEU A 168 2.05 0.37 8.56
N ASN A 169 1.97 0.89 9.79
CA ASN A 169 0.73 0.90 10.56
C ASN A 169 -0.42 1.63 9.82
N ALA A 170 -0.15 2.83 9.31
CA ALA A 170 -1.13 3.62 8.57
C ALA A 170 -1.63 2.89 7.31
N PHE A 171 -0.75 2.17 6.63
CA PHE A 171 -1.09 1.34 5.47
C PHE A 171 -2.02 0.17 5.85
N TYR A 172 -1.75 -0.53 6.95
CA TYR A 172 -2.65 -1.59 7.44
C TYR A 172 -4.01 -1.07 7.86
N ILE A 173 -4.06 0.07 8.55
CA ILE A 173 -5.32 0.76 8.89
C ILE A 173 -6.09 1.15 7.61
N SER A 174 -5.38 1.56 6.55
CA SER A 174 -6.00 1.90 5.26
C SER A 174 -6.72 0.70 4.62
N CYS A 175 -6.17 -0.52 4.78
CA CYS A 175 -6.82 -1.74 4.32
C CYS A 175 -8.13 -2.01 5.07
N PHE A 176 -8.18 -1.72 6.38
CA PHE A 176 -9.40 -1.81 7.17
C PHE A 176 -10.44 -0.79 6.68
N ILE A 177 -10.05 0.47 6.53
CA ILE A 177 -10.93 1.55 6.05
C ILE A 177 -11.49 1.20 4.67
N MET A 178 -10.67 0.73 3.73
CA MET A 178 -11.10 0.28 2.41
C MET A 178 -12.25 -0.74 2.50
N ILE A 179 -12.08 -1.79 3.31
CA ILE A 179 -13.08 -2.86 3.41
C ILE A 179 -14.39 -2.33 3.99
N ILE A 180 -14.31 -1.61 5.11
CA ILE A 180 -15.49 -1.06 5.79
C ILE A 180 -16.20 -0.04 4.90
N PHE A 181 -15.46 0.81 4.19
CA PHE A 181 -16.00 1.83 3.32
C PHE A 181 -16.76 1.25 2.13
N VAL A 182 -16.17 0.30 1.41
CA VAL A 182 -16.86 -0.36 0.29
C VAL A 182 -18.05 -1.19 0.79
N ASN A 183 -17.94 -1.81 1.97
CA ASN A 183 -19.08 -2.45 2.62
C ASN A 183 -20.21 -1.45 2.92
N LEU A 184 -19.90 -0.24 3.37
CA LEU A 184 -20.88 0.82 3.62
C LEU A 184 -21.61 1.25 2.34
N ILE A 185 -20.90 1.30 1.20
CA ILE A 185 -21.50 1.69 -0.10
C ILE A 185 -22.38 0.57 -0.66
N LYS A 186 -21.91 -0.69 -0.58
CA LYS A 186 -22.56 -1.83 -1.25
C LYS A 186 -23.61 -2.54 -0.40
N ASN A 187 -23.38 -2.68 0.90
CA ASN A 187 -24.26 -3.40 1.80
C ASN A 187 -25.13 -2.42 2.59
N LYS A 188 -26.43 -2.40 2.28
CA LYS A 188 -27.40 -1.59 3.04
C LYS A 188 -27.62 -2.13 4.46
N ASN A 189 -27.41 -3.42 4.65
CA ASN A 189 -27.49 -4.07 5.95
C ASN A 189 -26.24 -3.72 6.77
N LYS A 190 -26.42 -3.42 8.07
CA LYS A 190 -25.34 -3.02 9.00
C LYS A 190 -24.71 -1.64 8.71
N LYS A 191 -25.45 -0.72 8.07
CA LYS A 191 -24.97 0.65 7.77
C LYS A 191 -24.41 1.37 8.99
N VAL A 192 -25.12 1.34 10.13
CA VAL A 192 -24.68 1.99 11.38
C VAL A 192 -23.37 1.39 11.88
N LEU A 193 -23.27 0.06 11.93
CA LEU A 193 -22.04 -0.62 12.35
C LEU A 193 -20.85 -0.29 11.44
N ASN A 194 -21.07 -0.24 10.12
CA ASN A 194 -20.03 0.16 9.17
C ASN A 194 -19.61 1.62 9.36
N ILE A 195 -20.54 2.53 9.68
CA ILE A 195 -20.22 3.93 10.02
C ILE A 195 -19.36 3.97 11.29
N CYS A 196 -19.76 3.26 12.35
CA CYS A 196 -18.99 3.19 13.60
C CYS A 196 -17.56 2.66 13.36
N PHE A 197 -17.41 1.56 12.64
CA PHE A 197 -16.09 1.03 12.30
C PHE A 197 -15.29 1.96 11.41
N LEU A 198 -15.93 2.67 10.47
CA LEU A 198 -15.23 3.64 9.63
C LEU A 198 -14.67 4.79 10.46
N ILE A 199 -15.45 5.32 11.41
CA ILE A 199 -15.01 6.34 12.38
C ILE A 199 -13.82 5.82 13.19
N ILE A 200 -13.91 4.60 13.73
CA ILE A 200 -12.81 3.96 14.46
C ILE A 200 -11.54 3.85 13.61
N GLY A 201 -11.67 3.44 12.34
CA GLY A 201 -10.55 3.34 11.40
C GLY A 201 -9.89 4.69 11.14
N TYR A 202 -10.67 5.75 10.90
CA TYR A 202 -10.13 7.09 10.69
C TYR A 202 -9.51 7.69 11.96
N ILE A 203 -10.07 7.41 13.15
CA ILE A 203 -9.45 7.79 14.43
C ILE A 203 -8.09 7.11 14.55
N ALA A 204 -8.01 5.79 14.32
CA ALA A 204 -6.72 5.08 14.37
C ALA A 204 -5.71 5.65 13.35
N LEU A 205 -6.15 5.94 12.13
CA LEU A 205 -5.28 6.51 11.10
C LEU A 205 -4.79 7.91 11.47
N PHE A 206 -5.64 8.71 12.10
CA PHE A 206 -5.28 10.02 12.62
C PHE A 206 -4.24 9.91 13.75
N LEU A 207 -4.45 8.99 14.70
CA LEU A 207 -3.49 8.71 15.78
C LEU A 207 -2.13 8.24 15.24
N ALA A 208 -2.11 7.50 14.13
CA ALA A 208 -0.88 7.10 13.46
C ALA A 208 -0.07 8.27 12.88
N SER A 209 -0.61 9.50 12.89
CA SER A 209 0.10 10.76 12.57
C SER A 209 0.73 10.82 11.16
N LYS A 210 0.23 10.02 10.21
CA LYS A 210 0.72 9.95 8.82
C LYS A 210 -0.20 10.69 7.84
N ARG A 211 0.00 12.02 7.74
CA ARG A 211 -0.81 12.96 6.94
C ARG A 211 -1.03 12.54 5.48
N GLY A 212 0.02 12.09 4.78
CA GLY A 212 -0.06 11.68 3.37
C GLY A 212 -1.02 10.51 3.14
N VAL A 213 -0.97 9.49 4.01
CA VAL A 213 -1.86 8.32 3.95
C VAL A 213 -3.30 8.71 4.29
N LEU A 214 -3.49 9.60 5.27
CA LEU A 214 -4.83 10.11 5.62
C LEU A 214 -5.50 10.80 4.44
N LEU A 215 -4.80 11.73 3.77
CA LEU A 215 -5.31 12.42 2.59
C LEU A 215 -5.57 11.45 1.43
N ALA A 216 -4.66 10.50 1.19
CA ALA A 216 -4.86 9.48 0.17
C ALA A 216 -6.12 8.63 0.43
N ASN A 217 -6.39 8.22 1.68
CA ASN A 217 -7.62 7.49 2.04
C ASN A 217 -8.89 8.31 1.78
N ILE A 218 -8.87 9.59 2.14
CA ILE A 218 -10.00 10.50 1.92
C ILE A 218 -10.31 10.61 0.42
N VAL A 219 -9.29 10.89 -0.40
CA VAL A 219 -9.45 11.04 -1.84
C VAL A 219 -9.87 9.72 -2.49
N SER A 220 -9.26 8.58 -2.10
CA SER A 220 -9.65 7.25 -2.60
C SER A 220 -11.07 6.86 -2.23
N SER A 221 -11.49 7.16 -1.00
CA SER A 221 -12.88 6.98 -0.54
C SER A 221 -13.84 7.78 -1.43
N PHE A 222 -13.57 9.08 -1.57
CA PHE A 222 -14.39 9.99 -2.34
C PHE A 222 -14.46 9.60 -3.82
N TYR A 223 -13.32 9.23 -4.42
CA TYR A 223 -13.25 8.80 -5.81
C TYR A 223 -14.06 7.52 -6.05
N THR A 224 -13.91 6.51 -5.18
CA THR A 224 -14.64 5.24 -5.26
C THR A 224 -16.15 5.45 -5.11
N PHE A 225 -16.57 6.29 -4.16
CA PHE A 225 -17.98 6.63 -3.97
C PHE A 225 -18.58 7.39 -5.15
N SER A 226 -17.87 8.41 -5.63
CA SER A 226 -18.31 9.24 -6.76
C SER A 226 -18.46 8.40 -8.01
N TYR A 227 -17.53 7.46 -8.24
CA TYR A 227 -17.60 6.54 -9.35
C TYR A 227 -18.83 5.62 -9.28
N ASP A 228 -19.09 5.01 -8.12
CA ASP A 228 -20.26 4.15 -7.91
C ASP A 228 -21.58 4.90 -8.15
N LYS A 229 -21.68 6.13 -7.64
CA LYS A 229 -22.88 6.96 -7.80
C LYS A 229 -23.05 7.49 -9.22
N TYR A 230 -21.96 7.84 -9.91
CA TYR A 230 -22.00 8.30 -11.31
C TYR A 230 -22.66 7.26 -12.20
N LYS A 231 -22.21 6.00 -12.09
CA LYS A 231 -22.76 4.90 -12.89
C LYS A 231 -24.17 4.51 -12.49
N ASN A 232 -24.52 4.65 -11.21
CA ASN A 232 -25.89 4.48 -10.75
C ASN A 232 -26.85 5.61 -11.20
N LYS A 233 -26.39 6.60 -11.99
CA LYS A 233 -27.14 7.83 -12.36
C LYS A 233 -27.73 8.57 -11.16
N LYS A 234 -27.13 8.38 -9.98
CA LYS A 234 -27.56 8.96 -8.69
C LYS A 234 -26.59 10.02 -8.19
N LEU A 235 -25.62 10.38 -9.01
CA LEU A 235 -24.65 11.41 -8.71
C LEU A 235 -25.24 12.76 -9.09
N SER A 236 -25.74 13.47 -8.08
CA SER A 236 -25.85 14.91 -8.19
C SER A 236 -24.52 15.53 -7.75
N ILE A 237 -24.14 16.65 -8.34
CA ILE A 237 -23.00 17.47 -7.88
C ILE A 237 -23.14 17.81 -6.38
N LEU A 238 -24.38 17.92 -5.90
CA LEU A 238 -24.73 18.13 -4.49
C LEU A 238 -24.39 16.91 -3.61
N THR A 239 -24.47 15.68 -4.13
CA THR A 239 -24.07 14.46 -3.40
C THR A 239 -22.56 14.41 -3.20
N ILE A 240 -21.82 14.81 -4.23
CA ILE A 240 -20.35 14.94 -4.20
C ILE A 240 -19.97 15.98 -3.15
N LEU A 241 -20.53 17.19 -3.23
CA LEU A 241 -20.26 18.29 -2.29
C LEU A 241 -20.67 17.94 -0.85
N LYS A 242 -21.80 17.24 -0.63
CA LYS A 242 -22.19 16.77 0.71
C LYS A 242 -21.22 15.72 1.26
N SER A 243 -20.75 14.80 0.43
CA SER A 243 -19.82 13.76 0.87
C SER A 243 -18.44 14.32 1.19
N SER A 244 -17.93 15.29 0.42
CA SER A 244 -16.69 15.98 0.75
C SER A 244 -16.84 16.86 1.99
N LEU A 245 -17.96 17.56 2.14
CA LEU A 245 -18.26 18.35 3.34
C LEU A 245 -18.33 17.47 4.60
N ILE A 246 -18.94 16.29 4.54
CA ILE A 246 -18.98 15.34 5.66
C ILE A 246 -17.57 14.88 6.04
N ILE A 247 -16.71 14.59 5.06
CA ILE A 247 -15.32 14.20 5.32
C ILE A 247 -14.53 15.36 5.96
N ILE A 248 -14.74 16.58 5.48
CA ILE A 248 -14.16 17.81 6.06
C ILE A 248 -14.66 18.02 7.48
N ILE A 249 -15.96 17.88 7.73
CA ILE A 249 -16.58 18.03 9.05
C ILE A 249 -16.10 16.94 10.02
N ILE A 250 -15.98 15.68 9.58
CA ILE A 250 -15.42 14.60 10.40
C ILE A 250 -13.95 14.90 10.73
N SER A 251 -13.18 15.38 9.74
CA SER A 251 -11.78 15.77 9.95
C SER A 251 -11.66 16.97 10.90
N PHE A 252 -12.60 17.91 10.84
CA PHE A 252 -12.65 19.11 11.68
C PHE A 252 -13.16 18.81 13.11
N ILE A 253 -14.17 17.96 13.27
CA ILE A 253 -14.62 17.48 14.58
C ILE A 253 -13.53 16.63 15.23
N GLY A 254 -12.86 15.77 14.45
CA GLY A 254 -11.64 15.10 14.86
C GLY A 254 -10.60 16.10 15.36
N TYR A 255 -10.33 17.16 14.60
CA TYR A 255 -9.44 18.25 15.03
C TYR A 255 -9.83 18.89 16.37
N VAL A 256 -11.08 19.33 16.53
CA VAL A 256 -11.54 20.04 17.74
C VAL A 256 -11.56 19.12 18.97
N PHE A 257 -12.03 17.88 18.82
CA PHE A 257 -12.12 16.94 19.93
C PHE A 257 -10.73 16.47 20.36
N ILE A 258 -9.84 16.22 19.39
CA ILE A 258 -8.53 15.67 19.65
C ILE A 258 -7.56 16.76 20.15
N SER A 259 -7.63 18.00 19.63
CA SER A 259 -6.81 19.12 20.13
C SER A 259 -7.09 19.47 21.59
N LYS A 260 -8.28 19.18 22.11
CA LYS A 260 -8.68 19.45 23.51
C LYS A 260 -8.29 18.34 24.50
N TYR A 261 -8.23 17.08 24.07
CA TYR A 261 -8.08 15.94 24.98
C TYR A 261 -6.85 15.04 24.71
N ILE A 262 -6.15 15.22 23.58
CA ILE A 262 -5.00 14.39 23.18
C ILE A 262 -3.85 15.30 22.71
N PRO A 263 -2.91 15.68 23.61
CA PRO A 263 -1.81 16.57 23.27
C PRO A 263 -0.90 16.05 22.14
N SER A 264 -0.77 14.72 21.97
CA SER A 264 0.03 14.12 20.89
C SER A 264 -0.48 14.46 19.49
N ALA A 265 -1.77 14.73 19.34
CA ALA A 265 -2.36 15.12 18.06
C ALA A 265 -2.18 16.59 17.71
N LEU A 266 -1.88 17.45 18.71
CA LEU A 266 -1.39 18.79 18.44
C LEU A 266 -0.10 18.74 17.61
N ASN A 267 0.69 17.65 17.67
CA ASN A 267 1.89 17.53 16.85
C ASN A 267 1.59 17.48 15.34
N ILE A 268 0.44 16.97 14.91
CA ILE A 268 0.05 17.04 13.48
C ILE A 268 -0.11 18.51 13.06
N PHE A 269 -0.71 19.34 13.92
CA PHE A 269 -0.97 20.76 13.69
C PHE A 269 0.25 21.64 13.92
N ASN A 270 1.06 21.36 14.94
CA ASN A 270 2.36 22.01 15.15
C ASN A 270 3.26 21.76 13.93
N ARG A 271 3.19 20.57 13.31
CA ARG A 271 3.85 20.28 12.03
C ARG A 271 3.20 20.92 10.81
N PHE A 272 1.99 21.45 10.91
CA PHE A 272 1.37 22.29 9.87
C PHE A 272 1.74 23.77 10.05
N ASN A 273 1.96 24.21 11.29
CA ASN A 273 2.37 25.56 11.64
C ASN A 273 3.89 25.77 11.60
N GLN A 274 4.67 24.70 11.45
CA GLN A 274 6.11 24.79 11.16
C GLN A 274 6.34 25.33 9.74
N SER A 275 7.37 26.16 9.57
CA SER A 275 7.78 26.71 8.26
C SER A 275 8.07 25.63 7.22
N ASP A 276 8.45 24.43 7.66
CA ASP A 276 8.64 23.26 6.80
C ASP A 276 7.50 22.22 6.95
N MET A 277 6.42 22.43 6.18
CA MET A 277 5.31 21.50 6.08
C MET A 277 5.70 20.13 5.51
N THR A 278 6.86 20.04 4.83
CA THR A 278 7.35 18.82 4.17
C THR A 278 8.20 17.94 5.08
N THR A 279 8.48 18.37 6.32
CA THR A 279 9.31 17.62 7.27
C THR A 279 10.70 17.30 6.70
N GLY A 280 11.36 18.28 6.09
CA GLY A 280 12.70 18.18 5.50
C GLY A 280 12.73 17.61 4.08
N ARG A 281 11.61 17.11 3.55
CA ARG A 281 11.58 16.43 2.24
C ARG A 281 11.90 17.34 1.08
N SER A 282 11.57 18.63 1.17
CA SER A 282 11.95 19.61 0.15
C SER A 282 13.47 19.66 -0.05
N ASN A 283 14.25 19.57 1.03
CA ASN A 283 15.71 19.52 0.96
C ASN A 283 16.20 18.18 0.38
N ILE A 284 15.60 17.06 0.81
CA ILE A 284 15.88 15.73 0.26
C ILE A 284 15.68 15.73 -1.26
N TYR A 285 14.54 16.24 -1.75
CA TYR A 285 14.22 16.30 -3.18
C TYR A 285 15.23 17.15 -3.94
N LYS A 286 15.59 18.32 -3.42
CA LYS A 286 16.61 19.18 -4.05
C LYS A 286 17.95 18.48 -4.20
N ILE A 287 18.42 17.81 -3.14
CA ILE A 287 19.69 17.09 -3.14
C ILE A 287 19.66 15.96 -4.17
N VAL A 288 18.69 15.06 -4.10
CA VAL A 288 18.67 13.89 -5.02
C VAL A 288 18.45 14.30 -6.47
N LEU A 289 17.63 15.35 -6.73
CA LEU A 289 17.43 15.87 -8.09
C LEU A 289 18.67 16.61 -8.62
N SER A 290 19.40 17.35 -7.78
CA SER A 290 20.67 17.96 -8.20
C SER A 290 21.69 16.92 -8.62
N LYS A 291 21.67 15.74 -7.99
CA LYS A 291 22.55 14.61 -8.31
C LYS A 291 22.08 13.76 -9.48
N PHE A 292 20.84 13.89 -9.91
CA PHE A 292 20.34 13.15 -11.07
C PHE A 292 21.16 13.44 -12.34
N PHE A 293 21.54 14.69 -12.57
CA PHE A 293 22.31 15.08 -13.76
C PHE A 293 23.77 14.60 -13.73
N ASP A 294 24.27 14.19 -12.57
CA ASP A 294 25.60 13.60 -12.40
C ASP A 294 25.59 12.07 -12.67
N THR A 295 24.43 11.50 -13.03
CA THR A 295 24.22 10.05 -13.19
C THR A 295 23.82 9.69 -14.62
N ASN A 296 23.65 8.41 -14.92
CA ASN A 296 23.10 8.02 -16.22
C ASN A 296 21.65 8.48 -16.32
N ILE A 297 21.35 9.48 -17.14
CA ILE A 297 20.00 10.07 -17.25
C ILE A 297 18.94 9.02 -17.64
N ILE A 298 19.31 8.02 -18.43
CA ILE A 298 18.39 7.00 -18.94
C ILE A 298 18.14 5.90 -17.90
N LEU A 299 19.20 5.41 -17.26
CA LEU A 299 19.17 4.23 -16.36
C LEU A 299 19.24 4.57 -14.86
N GLY A 300 19.51 5.83 -14.53
CA GLY A 300 19.67 6.34 -13.17
C GLY A 300 21.00 5.95 -12.52
N ALA A 301 21.05 6.16 -11.20
CA ALA A 301 22.18 5.82 -10.35
C ALA A 301 22.16 4.40 -9.77
N GLY A 302 21.14 3.61 -10.12
CA GLY A 302 20.93 2.26 -9.56
C GLY A 302 20.03 2.26 -8.32
N LEU A 303 19.41 1.12 -8.04
CA LEU A 303 18.39 0.94 -7.00
C LEU A 303 18.98 1.19 -5.63
N PHE A 304 18.29 1.92 -4.74
CA PHE A 304 18.78 2.35 -3.42
C PHE A 304 19.98 3.32 -3.40
N SER A 305 20.45 3.80 -4.56
CA SER A 305 21.49 4.84 -4.60
C SER A 305 21.06 6.16 -3.96
N SER A 306 19.76 6.44 -3.85
CA SER A 306 19.31 7.65 -3.12
C SER A 306 19.75 7.63 -1.66
N ARG A 307 19.88 6.45 -1.04
CA ARG A 307 20.36 6.29 0.34
C ARG A 307 21.82 6.68 0.48
N SER A 308 22.66 6.28 -0.48
CA SER A 308 24.08 6.64 -0.48
C SER A 308 24.27 8.13 -0.78
N ILE A 309 23.51 8.68 -1.73
CA ILE A 309 23.49 10.13 -2.02
C ILE A 309 23.14 10.91 -0.74
N LEU A 310 22.08 10.54 -0.02
CA LEU A 310 21.66 11.25 1.19
C LEU A 310 22.64 11.08 2.35
N LYS A 311 23.24 9.89 2.50
CA LYS A 311 24.29 9.64 3.50
C LYS A 311 25.49 10.57 3.29
N VAL A 312 25.94 10.74 2.04
CA VAL A 312 27.09 11.59 1.73
C VAL A 312 26.78 13.07 1.91
N ASN A 313 25.59 13.52 1.52
CA ASN A 313 25.28 14.96 1.47
C ASN A 313 24.74 15.52 2.80
N ILE A 314 24.01 14.73 3.58
CA ILE A 314 23.38 15.19 4.83
C ILE A 314 23.56 14.23 6.01
N GLY A 315 24.40 13.19 5.88
CA GLY A 315 24.71 12.26 6.97
C GLY A 315 23.57 11.30 7.34
N VAL A 316 22.49 11.25 6.55
CA VAL A 316 21.28 10.47 6.87
C VAL A 316 21.06 9.37 5.82
N ILE A 317 20.93 8.13 6.28
CA ILE A 317 20.47 7.00 5.47
C ILE A 317 18.94 7.00 5.52
N SER A 318 18.30 7.45 4.44
CA SER A 318 16.84 7.49 4.29
C SER A 318 16.46 7.25 2.84
N ASP A 319 15.23 6.82 2.61
CA ASP A 319 14.63 6.87 1.28
C ASP A 319 14.13 8.28 0.95
N VAL A 320 13.85 8.53 -0.34
CA VAL A 320 13.31 9.80 -0.83
C VAL A 320 11.89 10.04 -0.33
N HIS A 321 11.11 8.97 -0.12
CA HIS A 321 9.68 9.04 0.23
C HIS A 321 8.82 9.78 -0.81
N ASN A 322 9.15 9.58 -2.08
CA ASN A 322 8.32 9.87 -3.24
C ASN A 322 8.71 8.88 -4.34
N ILE A 323 7.78 8.01 -4.73
CA ILE A 323 8.02 6.92 -5.69
C ILE A 323 8.53 7.48 -7.02
N TYR A 324 7.96 8.60 -7.48
CA TYR A 324 8.27 9.18 -8.79
C TYR A 324 9.67 9.80 -8.84
N ILE A 325 10.04 10.56 -7.82
CA ILE A 325 11.38 11.15 -7.72
C ILE A 325 12.40 10.03 -7.51
N GLN A 326 12.10 9.04 -6.68
CA GLN A 326 13.02 7.93 -6.44
C GLN A 326 13.23 7.08 -7.70
N LEU A 327 12.17 6.76 -8.45
CA LEU A 327 12.30 6.08 -9.74
C LEU A 327 13.14 6.88 -10.73
N LEU A 328 12.93 8.21 -10.81
CA LEU A 328 13.72 9.06 -11.69
C LEU A 328 15.22 9.02 -11.35
N VAL A 329 15.56 9.16 -10.07
CA VAL A 329 16.97 9.22 -9.62
C VAL A 329 17.64 7.83 -9.70
N GLU A 330 16.95 6.79 -9.26
CA GLU A 330 17.53 5.44 -9.13
C GLU A 330 17.44 4.60 -10.42
N MET A 331 16.45 4.87 -11.27
CA MET A 331 16.17 4.08 -12.49
C MET A 331 16.10 4.92 -13.77
N GLY A 332 16.35 6.23 -13.65
CA GLY A 332 16.38 7.15 -14.77
C GLY A 332 15.01 7.40 -15.39
N ILE A 333 15.04 8.11 -16.52
CA ILE A 333 13.84 8.40 -17.31
C ILE A 333 13.16 7.09 -17.75
N TYR A 334 13.93 6.05 -18.07
CA TYR A 334 13.38 4.78 -18.53
C TYR A 334 12.53 4.10 -17.44
N GLY A 335 13.03 4.04 -16.20
CA GLY A 335 12.27 3.44 -15.10
C GLY A 335 11.01 4.22 -14.76
N LEU A 336 11.10 5.56 -14.70
CA LEU A 336 9.93 6.41 -14.46
C LEU A 336 8.86 6.23 -15.55
N ILE A 337 9.24 6.31 -16.83
CA ILE A 337 8.31 6.18 -17.95
C ILE A 337 7.68 4.79 -17.98
N SER A 338 8.48 3.72 -17.79
CA SER A 338 7.99 2.35 -17.72
C SER A 338 6.89 2.20 -16.65
N PHE A 339 7.10 2.81 -15.49
CA PHE A 339 6.15 2.78 -14.38
C PHE A 339 4.87 3.55 -14.69
N LEU A 340 5.00 4.78 -15.20
CA LEU A 340 3.86 5.62 -15.57
C LEU A 340 3.02 4.99 -16.67
N ILE A 341 3.64 4.47 -17.73
CA ILE A 341 2.94 3.76 -18.82
C ILE A 341 2.19 2.56 -18.26
N THR A 342 2.85 1.74 -17.43
CA THR A 342 2.21 0.56 -16.83
C THR A 342 0.98 0.97 -16.02
N ILE A 343 1.12 1.93 -15.09
CA ILE A 343 0.00 2.39 -14.28
C ILE A 343 -1.12 2.99 -15.13
N ILE A 344 -0.81 3.86 -16.09
CA ILE A 344 -1.84 4.53 -16.92
C ILE A 344 -2.63 3.49 -17.72
N ILE A 345 -1.96 2.54 -18.36
CA ILE A 345 -2.62 1.51 -19.18
C ILE A 345 -3.46 0.58 -18.31
N ILE A 346 -2.92 0.12 -17.18
CA ILE A 346 -3.65 -0.79 -16.28
C ILE A 346 -4.84 -0.08 -15.64
N TYR A 347 -4.65 1.14 -15.17
CA TYR A 347 -5.72 1.94 -14.59
C TYR A 347 -6.82 2.22 -15.62
N SER A 348 -6.46 2.56 -16.85
CA SER A 348 -7.42 2.77 -17.95
C SER A 348 -8.23 1.50 -18.26
N LYS A 349 -7.57 0.33 -18.36
CA LYS A 349 -8.26 -0.94 -18.58
C LYS A 349 -9.15 -1.30 -17.38
N PHE A 350 -8.68 -1.08 -16.17
CA PHE A 350 -9.45 -1.27 -14.95
C PHE A 350 -10.71 -0.42 -14.95
N ILE A 351 -10.60 0.89 -15.25
CA ILE A 351 -11.75 1.79 -15.33
C ILE A 351 -12.74 1.29 -16.38
N LYS A 352 -12.29 0.88 -17.57
CA LYS A 352 -13.17 0.31 -18.61
C LYS A 352 -13.96 -0.91 -18.11
N VAL A 353 -13.32 -1.80 -17.36
CA VAL A 353 -13.96 -3.00 -16.81
C VAL A 353 -14.93 -2.63 -15.68
N LYS A 354 -14.54 -1.69 -14.83
CA LYS A 354 -15.40 -1.15 -13.77
C LYS A 354 -16.64 -0.45 -14.35
N ILE A 355 -16.53 0.22 -15.50
CA ILE A 355 -17.68 0.81 -16.21
C ILE A 355 -18.69 -0.29 -16.54
N ASN A 356 -18.22 -1.39 -17.11
CA ASN A 356 -19.07 -2.51 -17.54
C ASN A 356 -19.65 -3.29 -16.34
N LYS A 357 -18.96 -3.27 -15.19
CA LYS A 357 -19.31 -4.05 -13.99
C LYS A 357 -19.33 -3.21 -12.71
N TYR A 358 -20.08 -2.12 -12.74
CA TYR A 358 -20.12 -1.14 -11.66
C TYR A 358 -20.54 -1.75 -10.31
N ASN A 359 -21.33 -2.84 -10.30
CA ASN A 359 -21.80 -3.45 -9.05
C ASN A 359 -20.89 -4.54 -8.44
N ASN A 360 -19.67 -4.74 -8.96
CA ASN A 360 -18.73 -5.70 -8.39
C ASN A 360 -17.87 -5.07 -7.27
N LYS A 361 -18.11 -5.54 -6.04
CA LYS A 361 -17.44 -5.11 -4.80
C LYS A 361 -15.92 -5.24 -4.84
N LEU A 362 -15.39 -6.27 -5.51
CA LEU A 362 -13.94 -6.48 -5.60
C LEU A 362 -13.27 -5.43 -6.47
N LEU A 363 -13.96 -4.99 -7.51
CA LEU A 363 -13.48 -3.87 -8.32
C LEU A 363 -13.53 -2.57 -7.51
N ASP A 364 -14.47 -2.39 -6.56
CA ASP A 364 -14.43 -1.22 -5.67
C ASP A 364 -13.24 -1.25 -4.70
N TYR A 365 -12.91 -2.42 -4.14
CA TYR A 365 -11.69 -2.58 -3.33
C TYR A 365 -10.44 -2.26 -4.15
N ALA A 366 -10.32 -2.84 -5.35
CA ALA A 366 -9.17 -2.59 -6.22
C ALA A 366 -9.08 -1.12 -6.63
N LEU A 367 -10.22 -0.47 -6.93
CA LEU A 367 -10.25 0.94 -7.27
C LEU A 367 -9.73 1.79 -6.12
N TYR A 368 -10.31 1.61 -4.94
CA TYR A 368 -9.90 2.32 -3.73
C TYR A 368 -8.40 2.17 -3.48
N PHE A 369 -7.91 0.93 -3.51
CA PHE A 369 -6.54 0.61 -3.15
C PHE A 369 -5.53 1.11 -4.18
N ILE A 370 -5.79 0.91 -5.48
CA ILE A 370 -4.90 1.37 -6.54
C ILE A 370 -4.84 2.91 -6.54
N THR A 371 -5.97 3.60 -6.36
CA THR A 371 -5.98 5.06 -6.19
C THR A 371 -5.18 5.47 -4.96
N LEU A 372 -5.32 4.75 -3.84
CA LEU A 372 -4.56 5.04 -2.61
C LEU A 372 -3.07 4.89 -2.82
N PHE A 373 -2.63 3.81 -3.48
CA PHE A 373 -1.22 3.54 -3.77
C PHE A 373 -0.59 4.63 -4.64
N ILE A 374 -1.29 5.05 -5.71
CA ILE A 374 -0.84 6.13 -6.60
C ILE A 374 -0.70 7.45 -5.83
N LEU A 375 -1.73 7.83 -5.07
CA LEU A 375 -1.74 9.11 -4.35
C LEU A 375 -0.74 9.13 -3.19
N TYR A 376 -0.65 8.05 -2.42
CA TYR A 376 0.30 7.97 -1.32
C TYR A 376 1.74 7.94 -1.85
N GLY A 377 1.98 7.38 -3.03
CA GLY A 377 3.27 7.42 -3.74
C GLY A 377 3.87 8.80 -3.95
N LEU A 378 3.08 9.88 -3.92
CA LEU A 378 3.59 11.27 -3.96
C LEU A 378 4.34 11.68 -2.69
N THR A 379 4.09 10.99 -1.58
CA THR A 379 4.60 11.35 -0.24
C THR A 379 5.10 10.14 0.57
N GLY A 380 5.07 8.96 -0.03
CA GLY A 380 5.41 7.65 0.51
C GLY A 380 6.32 6.90 -0.46
N ASN A 381 6.67 5.67 -0.11
CA ASN A 381 7.60 4.86 -0.89
C ASN A 381 7.13 3.42 -1.08
N ASP A 382 5.82 3.26 -1.26
CA ASP A 382 5.14 1.97 -1.14
C ASP A 382 5.55 0.98 -2.23
N LEU A 383 6.03 1.49 -3.38
CA LEU A 383 6.61 0.67 -4.45
C LEU A 383 7.97 0.07 -4.07
N PHE A 384 8.69 0.68 -3.13
CA PHE A 384 10.01 0.24 -2.63
C PHE A 384 9.89 -0.48 -1.27
N ASP A 385 8.66 -0.71 -0.80
CA ASP A 385 8.35 -1.58 0.33
C ASP A 385 7.66 -2.83 -0.22
N LEU A 386 8.35 -3.98 -0.18
CA LEU A 386 7.80 -5.24 -0.71
C LEU A 386 6.49 -5.66 -0.01
N THR A 387 6.29 -5.28 1.25
CA THR A 387 5.08 -5.60 2.00
C THR A 387 3.90 -4.78 1.47
N MET A 388 4.09 -3.47 1.28
CA MET A 388 3.05 -2.61 0.70
C MET A 388 2.78 -2.94 -0.78
N SER A 389 3.83 -3.16 -1.55
CA SER A 389 3.76 -3.61 -2.95
C SER A 389 3.04 -4.94 -3.09
N SER A 390 3.18 -5.86 -2.14
CA SER A 390 2.49 -7.16 -2.18
C SER A 390 0.97 -7.01 -2.26
N ILE A 391 0.35 -6.10 -1.48
CA ILE A 391 -1.10 -5.85 -1.59
C ILE A 391 -1.44 -5.24 -2.95
N TYR A 392 -0.63 -4.31 -3.45
CA TYR A 392 -0.85 -3.68 -4.75
C TYR A 392 -0.89 -4.72 -5.88
N PHE A 393 0.13 -5.57 -5.97
CA PHE A 393 0.18 -6.66 -6.96
C PHE A 393 -0.95 -7.66 -6.75
N PHE A 394 -1.34 -7.95 -5.51
CA PHE A 394 -2.47 -8.83 -5.21
C PHE A 394 -3.80 -8.26 -5.71
N MET A 395 -4.03 -6.95 -5.54
CA MET A 395 -5.23 -6.27 -6.06
C MET A 395 -5.25 -6.24 -7.59
N ILE A 396 -4.11 -6.00 -8.25
CA ILE A 396 -4.01 -6.09 -9.72
C ILE A 396 -4.32 -7.51 -10.19
N ALA A 397 -3.82 -8.53 -9.49
CA ALA A 397 -4.07 -9.92 -9.85
C ALA A 397 -5.57 -10.26 -9.78
N ILE A 398 -6.29 -9.75 -8.78
CA ILE A 398 -7.75 -9.86 -8.67
C ILE A 398 -8.43 -9.20 -9.87
N VAL A 399 -8.03 -7.97 -10.23
CA VAL A 399 -8.57 -7.26 -11.40
C VAL A 399 -8.35 -8.08 -12.67
N PHE A 400 -7.13 -8.55 -12.92
CA PHE A 400 -6.81 -9.33 -14.11
C PHE A 400 -7.56 -10.67 -14.14
N SER A 401 -7.79 -11.30 -12.99
CA SER A 401 -8.64 -12.50 -12.91
C SER A 401 -10.06 -12.23 -13.36
N ILE A 402 -10.65 -11.10 -12.94
CA ILE A 402 -12.00 -10.68 -13.34
C ILE A 402 -12.02 -10.39 -14.85
N ILE A 403 -11.06 -9.61 -15.35
CA ILE A 403 -10.92 -9.28 -16.78
C ILE A 403 -10.85 -10.54 -17.65
N ARG A 404 -10.01 -11.51 -17.26
CA ARG A 404 -9.82 -12.77 -18.00
C ARG A 404 -11.08 -13.63 -18.05
N LYS A 405 -11.80 -13.75 -16.93
CA LYS A 405 -13.07 -14.48 -16.87
C LYS A 405 -14.12 -13.90 -17.82
N GLU A 406 -13.99 -12.62 -18.14
CA GLU A 406 -14.95 -11.87 -18.93
C GLU A 406 -14.59 -11.79 -20.41
N LYS A 407 -13.41 -12.30 -20.80
CA LYS A 407 -12.87 -12.21 -22.17
C LYS A 407 -12.77 -10.75 -22.68
N ILE A 408 -12.43 -9.80 -21.81
CA ILE A 408 -12.13 -8.39 -22.11
C ILE A 408 -10.61 -8.16 -22.04
#